data_AF-A0A9Q3EI68-F1
#
_entry.id   AF-A0A9Q3EI68-F1
#
_cell.length_a   1.000
_cell.length_b   1.000
_cell.length_c   1.000
_cell.angle_alpha   90.00
_cell.angle_beta   90.00
_cell.angle_gamma   90.00
#
_symmetry.space_group_name_H-M   'P 1'
#
loop_
_entity.id
_entity.type
_entity.pdbx_description
1 polymer ?
#
loop_
_entity_poly.entity_id
_entity_poly.type
_entity_poly.pdbx_seq_one_letter_code
_entity_poly.pdbx_strand_id
1 'polypeptide(L)'
;MNLHKLLGTKLSLSTAYHPQTVGLAERMIQTLENMIRRFCAYGLELKDSDGFTHDWCTRIPALELAYEISIHASTGKTPEMLEKGWDPKLPVDTLK
;
A
#
# COMPACT_ATOMS: atom_id res chain seq x y z
N MET A 1 -23.98 19.98 8.67
CA MET A 1 -22.72 20.37 7.99
C MET A 1 -22.21 19.14 7.24
N ASN A 2 -21.95 19.23 5.93
CA ASN A 2 -21.49 18.09 5.14
C ASN A 2 -19.96 18.21 4.97
N LEU A 3 -19.18 17.25 5.47
CA LEU A 3 -17.72 17.28 5.49
C LEU A 3 -17.12 17.59 4.11
N HIS A 4 -17.70 16.98 3.06
CA HIS A 4 -17.26 17.19 1.68
C HIS A 4 -17.44 18.65 1.20
N LYS A 5 -18.51 19.32 1.64
CA LYS A 5 -18.75 20.74 1.33
C LYS A 5 -17.79 21.64 2.10
N LEU A 6 -17.37 21.26 3.29
CA LEU A 6 -16.40 22.02 4.10
C LEU A 6 -14.99 21.95 3.50
N LEU A 7 -14.61 20.77 2.99
CA LEU A 7 -13.30 20.50 2.38
C LEU A 7 -13.24 20.85 0.88
N GLY A 8 -14.35 21.32 0.28
CA GLY A 8 -14.41 21.61 -1.16
C GLY A 8 -14.33 20.38 -2.07
N THR A 9 -14.43 19.17 -1.52
CA THR A 9 -14.31 17.91 -2.26
C THR A 9 -15.65 17.48 -2.85
N LYS A 10 -15.66 16.98 -4.09
CA LYS A 10 -16.85 16.39 -4.72
C LYS A 10 -16.90 14.90 -4.43
N LEU A 11 -17.89 14.46 -3.66
CA LEU A 11 -18.13 13.04 -3.44
C LEU A 11 -18.64 12.39 -4.74
N SER A 12 -17.85 11.47 -5.29
CA SER A 12 -18.24 10.63 -6.42
C SER A 12 -18.46 9.21 -5.91
N LEU A 13 -19.71 8.82 -5.74
CA LEU A 13 -20.05 7.45 -5.34
C LEU A 13 -19.88 6.51 -6.54
N SER A 14 -19.16 5.41 -6.35
CA SER A 14 -19.18 4.31 -7.31
C SER A 14 -20.55 3.62 -7.28
N THR A 15 -20.94 3.01 -8.40
CA THR A 15 -22.13 2.17 -8.45
C THR A 15 -21.92 0.92 -7.60
N ALA A 16 -22.94 0.53 -6.83
CA ALA A 16 -22.90 -0.69 -6.03
C ALA A 16 -22.63 -1.90 -6.93
N TYR A 17 -21.75 -2.81 -6.49
CA TYR A 17 -21.34 -4.01 -7.24
C TYR A 17 -20.68 -3.75 -8.61
N HIS A 18 -20.16 -2.55 -8.85
CA HIS A 18 -19.45 -2.22 -10.08
C HIS A 18 -18.06 -1.62 -9.78
N PRO A 19 -17.04 -2.47 -9.57
CA PRO A 19 -15.69 -2.06 -9.16
C PRO A 19 -14.89 -1.33 -10.25
N GLN A 20 -15.47 -1.07 -11.43
CA GLN A 20 -14.73 -0.58 -12.58
C GLN A 20 -14.10 0.80 -12.36
N THR A 21 -14.69 1.63 -11.49
CA THR A 21 -14.18 2.96 -11.13
C THR A 21 -13.15 2.93 -9.98
N VAL A 22 -13.12 1.84 -9.18
CA VAL A 22 -12.29 1.71 -7.97
C VAL A 22 -11.21 0.63 -8.09
N GLY A 23 -11.13 -0.03 -9.25
CA GLY A 23 -10.26 -1.20 -9.46
C GLY A 23 -8.76 -0.96 -9.29
N LEU A 24 -8.27 0.29 -9.39
CA LEU A 24 -6.88 0.61 -9.03
C LEU A 24 -6.65 0.51 -7.52
N ALA A 25 -7.54 1.12 -6.73
CA ALA A 25 -7.50 1.04 -5.27
C ALA A 25 -7.70 -0.41 -4.80
N GLU A 26 -8.62 -1.15 -5.42
CA GLU A 26 -8.84 -2.56 -5.07
C GLU A 26 -7.59 -3.42 -5.36
N ARG A 27 -6.92 -3.24 -6.50
CA ARG A 27 -5.68 -3.97 -6.80
C ARG A 27 -4.55 -3.61 -5.84
N MET A 28 -4.45 -2.33 -5.44
CA MET A 28 -3.51 -1.90 -4.41
C MET A 28 -3.78 -2.58 -3.08
N ILE A 29 -5.02 -2.53 -2.59
CA ILE A 29 -5.44 -3.17 -1.34
C ILE A 29 -5.14 -4.68 -1.35
N GLN A 30 -5.45 -5.35 -2.46
CA GLN A 30 -5.22 -6.79 -2.61
C GLN A 30 -3.73 -7.16 -2.62
N THR A 31 -2.87 -6.28 -3.15
CA THR A 31 -1.41 -6.47 -3.11
C THR A 31 -0.88 -6.28 -1.68
N LEU A 32 -1.31 -5.21 -1.00
CA LEU A 32 -0.94 -4.94 0.39
C LEU A 32 -1.40 -6.06 1.33
N GLU A 33 -2.61 -6.59 1.16
CA GLU A 33 -3.11 -7.73 1.94
C GLU A 33 -2.21 -8.96 1.76
N ASN A 34 -1.78 -9.25 0.52
CA ASN A 34 -0.85 -10.34 0.24
C ASN A 34 0.53 -10.13 0.89
N MET A 35 1.03 -8.89 0.91
CA MET A 35 2.26 -8.55 1.62
C MET A 35 2.10 -8.76 3.13
N ILE A 36 1.04 -8.23 3.74
CA ILE A 36 0.73 -8.44 5.17
C ILE A 36 0.65 -9.93 5.50
N ARG A 37 -0.04 -10.72 4.66
CA ARG A 37 -0.16 -12.16 4.88
C ARG A 37 1.21 -12.87 4.85
N ARG A 38 2.11 -12.50 3.92
CA ARG A 38 3.45 -13.09 3.84
C ARG A 38 4.36 -12.66 5.00
N PHE A 39 4.34 -11.37 5.36
CA PHE A 39 5.29 -10.81 6.33
C PHE A 39 4.81 -10.87 7.78
N CYS A 40 3.51 -10.85 8.02
CA CYS A 40 2.93 -10.86 9.38
C CYS A 40 2.35 -12.23 9.76
N ALA A 41 1.65 -12.93 8.85
CA ALA A 41 0.98 -14.19 9.19
C ALA A 41 1.86 -15.44 9.02
N TYR A 42 2.71 -15.48 8.00
CA TYR A 42 3.59 -16.64 7.73
C TYR A 42 5.06 -16.40 8.08
N GLY A 43 5.34 -15.36 8.88
CA GLY A 43 6.64 -14.73 9.15
C GLY A 43 7.88 -15.60 8.90
N LEU A 44 8.65 -15.23 7.87
CA LEU A 44 9.90 -15.88 7.48
C LEU A 44 11.08 -15.55 8.41
N GLU A 45 11.10 -14.45 9.16
CA GLU A 45 12.29 -14.09 9.96
C GLU A 45 12.01 -13.39 11.30
N LEU A 46 10.75 -13.04 11.61
CA LEU A 46 10.39 -12.34 12.84
C LEU A 46 9.22 -13.08 13.48
N LYS A 47 9.54 -14.05 14.32
CA LYS A 47 8.59 -14.81 15.12
C LYS A 47 8.68 -14.30 16.56
N ASP A 48 7.53 -13.97 17.15
CA ASP A 48 7.41 -13.90 18.60
C ASP A 48 7.47 -15.33 19.20
N SER A 49 7.44 -15.50 20.52
CA SER A 49 7.60 -16.82 21.17
C SER A 49 6.61 -17.89 20.65
N ASP A 50 5.45 -17.46 20.17
CA ASP A 50 4.38 -18.30 19.60
C ASP A 50 4.42 -18.47 18.07
N GLY A 51 5.45 -17.96 17.39
CA GLY A 51 5.64 -18.21 15.96
C GLY A 51 4.86 -17.29 15.00
N PHE A 52 4.11 -16.32 15.52
CA PHE A 52 3.32 -15.36 14.74
C PHE A 52 3.55 -13.93 15.23
N THR A 53 4.02 -13.03 14.37
CA THR A 53 3.92 -11.58 14.65
C THR A 53 2.60 -11.06 14.09
N HIS A 54 1.55 -11.15 14.90
CA HIS A 54 0.23 -10.58 14.59
C HIS A 54 0.20 -9.04 14.60
N ASP A 55 1.34 -8.36 14.80
CA ASP A 55 1.42 -6.90 14.79
C ASP A 55 1.48 -6.34 13.37
N TRP A 56 0.35 -6.39 12.68
CA TRP A 56 0.21 -5.85 11.33
C TRP A 56 0.13 -4.32 11.34
N CYS A 57 -0.44 -3.72 12.39
CA CYS A 57 -0.61 -2.26 12.51
C CYS A 57 0.73 -1.51 12.48
N THR A 58 1.75 -1.97 13.20
CA THR A 58 3.07 -1.31 13.19
C THR A 58 3.82 -1.55 11.87
N ARG A 59 3.43 -2.59 11.11
CA ARG A 59 4.10 -2.99 9.87
C ARG A 59 3.50 -2.36 8.62
N ILE A 60 2.24 -1.92 8.66
CA ILE A 60 1.58 -1.26 7.52
C ILE A 60 2.43 -0.14 6.92
N PRO A 61 3.00 0.82 7.68
CA PRO A 61 3.76 1.91 7.09
C PRO A 61 4.97 1.45 6.29
N ALA A 62 5.65 0.39 6.76
CA ALA A 62 6.79 -0.18 6.06
C ALA A 62 6.38 -0.93 4.78
N LEU A 63 5.25 -1.64 4.81
CA LEU A 63 4.71 -2.36 3.65
C LEU A 63 4.14 -1.41 2.59
N GLU A 64 3.50 -0.33 3.02
CA GLU A 64 3.03 0.74 2.15
C GLU A 64 4.21 1.40 1.42
N LEU A 65 5.25 1.80 2.16
CA LEU A 65 6.48 2.32 1.55
C LEU A 65 7.09 1.32 0.56
N ALA A 66 7.18 0.04 0.94
CA ALA A 66 7.71 -1.00 0.07
C ALA A 66 6.88 -1.19 -1.21
N TYR A 67 5.56 -0.99 -1.15
CA TYR A 67 4.69 -1.00 -2.32
C TYR A 67 4.89 0.25 -3.18
N GLU A 68 4.95 1.43 -2.58
CA GLU A 68 5.10 2.72 -3.27
C GLU A 68 6.40 2.85 -4.07
N ILE A 69 7.48 2.23 -3.59
CA ILE A 69 8.81 2.19 -4.24
C ILE A 69 8.99 0.99 -5.19
N SER A 70 8.05 0.04 -5.21
CA SER A 70 8.20 -1.16 -6.02
C SER A 70 7.83 -0.88 -7.46
N ILE A 71 8.68 -1.29 -8.40
CA ILE A 71 8.39 -1.15 -9.83
C ILE A 71 7.23 -2.08 -10.18
N HIS A 72 6.12 -1.50 -10.64
CA HIS A 72 4.98 -2.29 -11.08
C HIS A 72 5.20 -2.79 -12.51
N ALA A 73 5.02 -4.10 -12.72
CA ALA A 73 5.21 -4.72 -14.04
C ALA A 73 4.32 -4.11 -15.14
N SER A 74 3.15 -3.57 -14.79
CA SER A 74 2.23 -2.94 -15.75
C SER A 74 2.68 -1.55 -16.20
N THR A 75 3.44 -0.81 -15.40
CA THR A 75 3.83 0.58 -15.69
C THR A 75 5.33 0.75 -15.90
N GLY A 76 6.15 -0.23 -15.49
CA GLY A 76 7.60 -0.15 -15.53
C GLY A 76 8.19 0.94 -14.63
N LYS A 77 7.37 1.52 -13.74
CA LYS A 77 7.73 2.59 -12.80
C LYS A 77 7.13 2.31 -11.44
N THR A 78 7.71 2.94 -10.42
CA THR A 78 7.16 2.95 -9.08
C THR A 78 5.87 3.78 -9.04
N PRO A 79 4.88 3.42 -8.20
CA PRO A 79 3.72 4.26 -7.94
C PRO A 79 4.09 5.69 -7.54
N GLU A 80 5.12 5.86 -6.70
CA GLU A 80 5.51 7.17 -6.20
C GLU A 80 6.08 8.08 -7.30
N MET A 81 6.86 7.54 -8.22
CA MET A 81 7.32 8.27 -9.40
C MET A 81 6.16 8.72 -10.28
N LEU A 82 5.09 7.94 -10.37
CA LEU A 82 3.91 8.27 -11.18
C LEU A 82 3.01 9.32 -10.50
N GLU A 83 2.90 9.29 -9.17
CA GLU A 83 2.02 10.18 -8.42
C GLU A 83 2.71 11.50 -8.03
N LYS A 84 3.93 11.42 -7.48
CA LYS A 84 4.65 12.57 -6.91
C LYS A 84 5.80 13.05 -7.80
N GLY A 85 6.26 12.23 -8.75
CA GLY A 85 7.32 12.59 -9.70
C GLY A 85 8.75 12.42 -9.18
N TRP A 86 8.94 11.81 -8.01
CA TRP A 86 10.25 11.52 -7.42
C TRP A 86 10.17 10.22 -6.62
N ASP A 87 11.31 9.53 -6.46
CA ASP A 87 11.44 8.36 -5.60
C ASP A 87 12.26 8.70 -4.34
N PRO A 88 11.83 8.28 -3.15
CA PRO A 88 12.58 8.45 -1.92
C PRO A 88 13.83 7.59 -1.95
N LYS A 89 14.95 8.19 -1.55
CA LYS A 89 16.21 7.47 -1.38
C LYS A 89 16.15 6.68 -0.08
N LEU A 90 16.25 5.37 -0.16
CA LEU A 90 16.22 4.52 1.01
C LEU A 90 17.65 4.26 1.52
N PRO A 91 17.81 3.92 2.81
CA PRO A 91 19.11 3.54 3.34
C PRO A 91 19.76 2.40 2.54
N VAL A 92 18.97 1.47 2.01
CA VAL A 92 19.45 0.37 1.16
C VAL A 92 20.12 0.85 -0.13
N ASP A 93 19.71 1.99 -0.68
CA ASP A 93 20.35 2.58 -1.88
C ASP A 93 21.70 3.24 -1.57
N THR A 94 21.96 3.53 -0.30
CA THR A 94 23.21 4.16 0.16
C THR A 94 24.26 3.18 0.66
N LEU A 95 23.87 1.91 0.88
CA LEU A 95 24.78 0.83 1.23
C LEU A 95 25.47 0.33 -0.06
N LYS A 96 26.63 0.93 -0.38
CA LYS A 96 27.59 0.41 -1.37
C LYS A 96 28.78 -0.24 -0.68
#